data_AF-A0A1B2ECK8-F1
#
_entry.id   AF-A0A1B2ECK8-F1
#
_cell.length_a   1.000
_cell.length_b   1.000
_cell.length_c   1.000
_cell.angle_alpha   90.00
_cell.angle_beta   90.00
_cell.angle_gamma   90.00
#
_symmetry.space_group_name_H-M   'P 1'
#
loop_
_entity.id
_entity.type
_entity.pdbx_description
1 polymer ?
#
loop_
_entity_poly.entity_id
_entity_poly.type
_entity_poly.pdbx_seq_one_letter_code
_entity_poly.pdbx_strand_id
1 'polypeptide(L)' 'MSEWIDFERWPDCVRMERPGYVFEVRNGEGRILQTPCTVPLQLPFDWTSPPVRFRLVEEQSPRHSTPVPRPQR' A
#
# COMPACT_ATOMS: atom_id res chain seq x y z
N MET A 1 2.85 -15.17 -7.19
CA MET A 1 1.90 -14.04 -7.08
C MET A 1 1.35 -14.07 -5.67
N SER A 2 1.54 -13.01 -4.87
CA SER A 2 1.02 -12.99 -3.48
C SER A 2 -0.49 -13.12 -3.46
N GLU A 3 -0.99 -13.99 -2.57
CA GLU A 3 -2.41 -14.26 -2.38
C GLU A 3 -3.12 -13.06 -1.74
N TRP A 4 -4.38 -12.85 -2.11
CA TRP A 4 -5.24 -11.82 -1.50
C TRP A 4 -5.83 -12.35 -0.20
N ILE A 5 -5.73 -11.55 0.85
CA ILE A 5 -6.19 -11.83 2.20
C ILE A 5 -7.36 -10.90 2.51
N ASP A 6 -8.38 -11.42 3.20
CA ASP A 6 -9.52 -10.63 3.63
C ASP A 6 -9.09 -9.48 4.56
N PHE A 7 -9.67 -8.29 4.37
CA PHE A 7 -9.34 -7.11 5.18
C PHE A 7 -9.66 -7.28 6.67
N GLU A 8 -10.54 -8.20 7.06
CA GLU A 8 -10.76 -8.56 8.46
C GLU A 8 -9.46 -8.97 9.19
N ARG A 9 -8.47 -9.48 8.45
CA ARG A 9 -7.16 -9.87 8.98
C ARG A 9 -6.13 -8.73 8.99
N TRP A 10 -6.52 -7.50 8.65
CA TRP A 10 -5.62 -6.35 8.66
C TRP A 10 -4.90 -6.12 9.99
N PRO A 11 -5.52 -6.32 11.18
CA PRO A 11 -4.80 -6.21 12.45
C PRO A 11 -3.58 -7.15 12.58
N ASP A 12 -3.53 -8.24 11.81
CA ASP A 12 -2.40 -9.17 11.77
C ASP A 12 -1.27 -8.70 10.83
N CYS A 13 -1.38 -7.53 10.16
CA CYS A 13 -0.38 -7.08 9.19
C CYS A 13 1.04 -6.99 9.78
N VAL A 14 1.16 -6.71 11.09
CA VAL A 14 2.45 -6.61 11.78
C VAL A 14 3.21 -7.94 11.73
N ARG A 15 2.48 -9.06 11.74
CA ARG A 15 3.07 -10.42 11.67
C ARG A 15 3.53 -10.78 10.25
N MET A 16 3.05 -10.04 9.25
CA MET A 16 3.35 -10.26 7.84
C MET A 16 4.39 -9.27 7.31
N GLU A 17 4.61 -8.16 8.01
CA GLU A 17 5.56 -7.12 7.62
C GLU A 17 6.97 -7.70 7.47
N ARG A 18 7.64 -7.31 6.38
CA ARG A 18 9.00 -7.74 6.06
C ARG A 18 9.71 -6.64 5.26
N PRO A 19 11.02 -6.44 5.46
CA PRO A 19 11.78 -5.43 4.73
C PRO A 19 11.69 -5.60 3.22
N GLY A 20 11.52 -4.50 2.49
CA GLY A 20 11.41 -4.50 1.03
C GLY A 20 10.02 -4.89 0.49
N TYR A 21 9.01 -5.00 1.35
CA TYR A 21 7.64 -5.27 0.95
C TYR A 21 6.68 -4.24 1.56
N VAL A 22 5.61 -3.94 0.83
CA VAL A 22 4.51 -3.07 1.25
C VAL A 22 3.18 -3.80 1.09
N PHE A 23 2.16 -3.34 1.80
CA PHE A 23 0.81 -3.89 1.65
C PHE A 23 0.06 -3.18 0.55
N GLU A 24 -0.45 -3.97 -0.39
CA GLU A 24 -1.39 -3.53 -1.40
C GLU A 24 -2.80 -3.80 -0.92
N VAL A 25 -3.53 -2.74 -0.54
CA VAL A 25 -4.90 -2.77 -0.07
C VAL A 25 -5.83 -2.42 -1.22
N ARG A 26 -6.87 -3.23 -1.44
CA ARG A 26 -7.87 -3.01 -2.48
C ARG A 26 -9.24 -2.79 -1.88
N ASN A 27 -9.98 -1.82 -2.41
CA ASN A 27 -11.36 -1.54 -2.02
C ASN A 27 -12.39 -2.21 -2.96
N GLY A 28 -13.68 -2.07 -2.63
CA GLY A 28 -14.79 -2.61 -3.42
C GLY A 28 -14.90 -2.07 -4.85
N GLU A 29 -14.39 -0.86 -5.10
CA GLU A 29 -14.35 -0.22 -6.43
C GLU A 29 -13.14 -0.68 -7.27
N GLY A 30 -12.23 -1.47 -6.68
CA GLY A 30 -11.01 -1.91 -7.34
C GLY A 30 -9.86 -0.91 -7.30
N ARG A 31 -9.95 0.17 -6.53
CA ARG A 31 -8.82 1.05 -6.25
C ARG A 31 -7.80 0.35 -5.36
N ILE A 32 -6.53 0.68 -5.57
CA ILE A 32 -5.38 0.07 -4.90
C ILE A 32 -4.59 1.14 -4.14
N LEU A 33 -4.29 0.87 -2.87
CA LEU A 33 -3.46 1.67 -1.99
C LEU A 33 -2.24 0.84 -1.61
N GLN A 34 -1.05 1.38 -1.81
CA GLN A 34 0.18 0.80 -1.29
C GLN A 34 0.58 1.51 0.00
N THR A 35 0.73 0.77 1.09
CA THR A 35 0.92 1.33 2.43
C THR A 35 1.71 0.36 3.32
N PRO A 36 2.52 0.86 4.28
CA PRO A 36 3.06 0.01 5.35
C PRO A 36 1.96 -0.51 6.28
N CYS A 37 2.31 -1.43 7.18
CA CYS A 37 1.36 -1.90 8.19
C CYS A 37 1.05 -0.76 9.18
N THR A 38 -0.17 -0.23 9.13
CA THR A 38 -0.65 0.81 10.03
C THR A 38 -1.99 0.39 10.62
N VAL A 39 -2.09 0.40 11.96
CA VAL A 39 -3.30 0.00 12.68
C VAL A 39 -3.70 1.15 13.63
N PRO A 40 -4.83 1.84 13.39
CA PRO A 40 -5.79 1.63 12.29
C PRO A 40 -5.22 2.09 10.94
N LEU A 41 -5.70 1.47 9.85
CA LEU A 41 -5.31 1.83 8.48
C LEU A 41 -5.67 3.28 8.20
N GLN A 42 -4.69 4.07 7.74
CA GLN A 42 -4.92 5.43 7.28
C GLN A 42 -5.32 5.42 5.81
N LEU A 43 -6.57 5.80 5.52
CA LEU A 43 -7.10 5.89 4.16
C LEU A 43 -6.93 7.31 3.60
N PRO A 44 -6.62 7.44 2.30
CA PRO A 44 -6.68 8.72 1.59
C PRO A 44 -8.08 9.36 1.67
N PHE A 45 -8.15 10.69 1.54
CA PHE A 45 -9.43 11.41 1.63
C PHE A 45 -10.38 11.07 0.47
N ASP A 46 -9.84 10.67 -0.69
CA ASP A 46 -10.59 10.33 -1.89
C ASP A 46 -11.08 8.87 -1.89
N TRP A 47 -10.92 8.15 -0.76
CA TRP A 47 -11.29 6.75 -0.61
C TRP A 47 -12.77 6.59 -0.30
N THR A 48 -13.58 6.34 -1.34
CA THR A 48 -15.04 6.29 -1.25
C THR A 48 -15.62 4.98 -0.73
N SER A 49 -14.87 3.87 -0.84
CA SER A 49 -15.36 2.54 -0.47
C SER A 49 -14.44 1.84 0.54
N PRO A 50 -14.98 1.00 1.43
CA PRO A 50 -14.19 0.30 2.42
C PRO A 50 -13.16 -0.64 1.77
N PRO A 51 -11.98 -0.83 2.39
CA PRO A 51 -11.06 -1.91 2.05
C PRO A 51 -11.75 -3.27 2.15
N VAL A 52 -11.48 -4.15 1.19
CA VAL A 52 -12.07 -5.50 1.16
C VAL A 52 -11.02 -6.60 1.22
N ARG A 53 -9.82 -6.34 0.71
CA ARG A 53 -8.71 -7.30 0.74
C ARG A 53 -7.38 -6.59 0.69
N PHE A 54 -6.34 -7.26 1.15
CA PHE A 54 -4.97 -6.81 1.04
C PHE A 54 -4.04 -7.95 0.67
N ARG A 55 -2.85 -7.62 0.18
CA ARG A 55 -1.77 -8.58 -0.03
C ARG A 55 -0.43 -7.91 0.21
N LEU A 56 0.59 -8.71 0.47
CA LEU A 56 1.95 -8.22 0.64
C LEU A 56 2.69 -8.29 -0.69
N VAL A 57 3.17 -7.16 -1.20
CA VAL A 57 3.86 -7.04 -2.49
C VAL A 57 5.24 -6.44 -2.30
N GLU A 58 6.16 -6.72 -3.22
CA GLU A 58 7.48 -6.08 -3.19
C GLU A 58 7.31 -4.57 -3.38
N GLU A 59 8.05 -3.80 -2.57
CA GLU A 59 8.08 -2.36 -2.71
C GLU A 59 8.67 -2.00 -4.07
N GLN A 60 7.90 -1.29 -4.90
CA GLN A 60 8.42 -0.82 -6.17
C GLN A 60 9.52 0.20 -5.88
N SER A 61 10.73 -0.07 -6.39
CA SER A 61 11.85 0.86 -6.24
C SER A 61 11.45 2.23 -6.78
N PRO A 62 11.72 3.33 -6.04
CA PRO A 62 11.47 4.67 -6.52
C PRO A 62 12.11 4.84 -7.90
N ARG A 63 11.31 5.27 -8.89
CA ARG A 63 11.85 5.59 -10.20
C ARG A 63 12.71 6.84 -10.05
N HIS A 64 14.02 6.70 -10.26
CA HIS A 64 14.92 7.85 -10.29
C HIS A 64 14.39 8.88 -11.29
N SER A 65 14.19 10.11 -10.83
CA SER A 65 13.82 11.22 -11.69
C SER A 65 15.02 11.62 -12.53
N THR A 66 14.93 11.47 -13.86
CA THR A 66 15.94 11.97 -14.80
C THR A 66 15.30 12.97 -15.77
N PRO A 67 15.74 14.24 -15.79
CA PRO A 67 16.76 14.88 -14.95
C PRO A 67 16.19 15.44 -13.63
N VAL A 68 17.05 15.56 -12.61
CA VAL A 68 16.77 16.34 -11.40
C VAL A 68 16.44 17.79 -11.81
N PRO A 69 15.34 18.41 -11.33
CA PRO A 69 15.03 19.79 -11.65
C PRO A 69 16.21 20.69 -11.28
N ARG A 70 16.64 21.55 -12.21
CA ARG A 70 17.68 22.53 -11.90
C ARG A 70 17.18 23.47 -10.80
N PRO A 71 17.99 23.79 -9.78
CA PRO A 71 17.61 24.74 -8.74
C PRO A 71 17.27 26.09 -9.38
N GLN A 72 16.13 26.67 -9.02
CA GLN A 72 15.79 28.03 -9.41
C GLN A 72 16.64 28.99 -8.57
N ARG A 73 17.33 29.91 -9.24
CA ARG A 73 18.10 30.99 -8.61
C ARG A 73 17.20 32.15 -8.22
#